data_AF-A0A936B074-F1
#
_entry.id   AF-A0A936B074-F1
#
_cell.length_a   1.000
_cell.length_b   1.000
_cell.length_c   1.000
_cell.angle_alpha   90.00
_cell.angle_beta   90.00
_cell.angle_gamma   90.00
#
_symmetry.space_group_name_H-M   'P 1'
#
loop_
_entity.id
_entity.type
_entity.pdbx_description
1 polymer ?
#
loop_
_entity_poly.entity_id
_entity_poly.type
_entity_poly.pdbx_seq_one_letter_code
_entity_poly.pdbx_strand_id
1 'polypeptide(L)'
;MDYAYSFFTNFRLFRLFRILFFLFAIGIVGFFSLPYLMVAPAEGGRADVILHGAIDPHLKTDEYVARLFREGRAGDVLCFSTQVSWEAYPADYVARHLVELGVPADRVHVLHLPIEPCGAYNAPRVVDYLRSKGWKSAILITSPDSSRMAGWSTRKRFAKSGIPLIVSYAPEDREELFRGWWRTHWKIQDIVDQLMVFTLDQVYAECR
;
A
#
# COMPACT_ATOMS: atom_id res chain seq x y z
N MET A 1 -40.83 -3.72 -50.34
CA MET A 1 -40.65 -2.71 -49.27
C MET A 1 -39.80 -3.24 -48.11
N ASP A 2 -39.18 -4.42 -48.24
CA ASP A 2 -38.47 -5.11 -47.14
C ASP A 2 -36.97 -4.81 -47.03
N TYR A 3 -36.36 -4.23 -48.07
CA TYR A 3 -34.93 -3.90 -48.05
C TYR A 3 -34.56 -2.74 -47.10
N ALA A 4 -35.49 -1.81 -46.87
CA ALA A 4 -35.25 -0.66 -45.99
C ALA A 4 -35.23 -1.06 -44.51
N TYR A 5 -36.02 -2.06 -44.10
CA TYR A 5 -36.02 -2.57 -42.73
C TYR A 5 -34.74 -3.33 -42.38
N SER A 6 -34.18 -4.10 -43.31
CA SER A 6 -32.90 -4.81 -43.11
C SER A 6 -31.73 -3.83 -42.89
N PHE A 7 -31.69 -2.71 -43.64
CA PHE A 7 -30.59 -1.74 -43.55
C PHE A 7 -30.52 -0.98 -42.21
N PHE A 8 -31.67 -0.52 -41.69
CA PHE A 8 -31.73 0.19 -40.39
C PHE A 8 -31.42 -0.71 -39.19
N THR A 9 -31.78 -1.99 -39.27
CA THR A 9 -31.50 -2.97 -38.20
C THR A 9 -30.00 -3.26 -38.11
N ASN A 10 -29.34 -3.42 -39.27
CA ASN A 10 -27.89 -3.59 -39.37
C ASN A 10 -27.10 -2.39 -38.82
N PHE A 11 -27.58 -1.16 -39.00
CA PHE A 11 -26.90 0.04 -38.48
C PHE A 11 -26.96 0.13 -36.95
N ARG A 12 -28.08 -0.25 -36.33
CA ARG A 12 -28.21 -0.30 -34.86
C ARG A 12 -27.37 -1.41 -34.24
N LEU A 13 -27.37 -2.60 -34.83
CA LEU A 13 -26.51 -3.72 -34.43
C LEU A 13 -25.02 -3.38 -34.56
N PHE A 14 -24.61 -2.74 -35.66
CA PHE A 14 -23.23 -2.29 -35.86
C PHE A 14 -22.82 -1.21 -34.84
N ARG A 15 -23.70 -0.25 -34.53
CA ARG A 15 -23.44 0.75 -33.50
C ARG A 15 -23.30 0.12 -32.11
N LEU A 16 -24.18 -0.81 -31.75
CA LEU A 16 -24.10 -1.55 -30.48
C LEU A 16 -22.80 -2.35 -30.38
N PHE A 17 -22.44 -3.08 -31.44
CA PHE A 17 -21.19 -3.83 -31.51
C PHE A 17 -19.96 -2.93 -31.31
N ARG A 18 -19.92 -1.76 -31.98
CA ARG A 18 -18.84 -0.78 -31.78
C ARG A 18 -18.77 -0.33 -30.33
N ILE A 19 -19.90 0.01 -29.71
CA ILE A 19 -19.94 0.44 -28.31
C ILE A 19 -19.40 -0.66 -27.40
N LEU A 20 -19.88 -1.90 -27.54
CA LEU A 20 -19.42 -3.03 -26.74
C LEU A 20 -17.93 -3.31 -26.95
N PHE A 21 -17.44 -3.25 -28.18
CA PHE A 21 -16.02 -3.40 -28.49
C PHE A 21 -15.17 -2.29 -27.86
N PHE A 22 -15.61 -1.04 -27.91
CA PHE A 22 -14.91 0.06 -27.25
C PHE A 22 -14.89 -0.11 -25.72
N LEU A 23 -16.01 -0.50 -25.10
CA LEU A 23 -16.07 -0.77 -23.67
C LEU A 23 -15.15 -1.94 -23.28
N PHE A 24 -15.11 -3.00 -24.09
CA PHE A 24 -14.21 -4.13 -23.87
C PHE A 24 -12.74 -3.71 -24.00
N ALA A 25 -12.38 -2.92 -25.01
CA ALA A 25 -11.03 -2.40 -25.18
C ALA A 25 -10.61 -1.50 -24.00
N ILE A 26 -11.51 -0.63 -23.53
CA ILE A 26 -11.28 0.18 -22.31
C ILE A 26 -11.10 -0.72 -21.09
N GLY A 27 -11.89 -1.78 -20.95
CA GLY A 27 -11.77 -2.74 -19.85
C GLY A 27 -10.42 -3.46 -19.85
N ILE A 28 -9.94 -3.91 -21.01
CA ILE A 28 -8.61 -4.51 -21.16
C ILE A 28 -7.52 -3.49 -20.79
N VAL A 29 -7.55 -2.30 -21.38
CA VAL A 29 -6.52 -1.28 -21.11
C VAL A 29 -6.52 -0.89 -19.63
N GLY A 30 -7.71 -0.72 -19.04
CA GLY A 30 -7.89 -0.41 -17.63
C GLY A 30 -7.31 -1.50 -16.74
N PHE A 31 -7.64 -2.77 -17.02
CA PHE A 31 -7.11 -3.91 -16.31
C PHE A 31 -5.57 -3.92 -16.35
N PHE A 32 -4.95 -3.91 -17.54
CA PHE A 32 -3.49 -3.93 -17.69
C PHE A 32 -2.77 -2.70 -17.11
N SER A 33 -3.49 -1.59 -16.90
CA SER A 33 -2.95 -0.37 -16.29
C SER A 33 -3.05 -0.35 -14.77
N LEU A 34 -3.71 -1.31 -14.12
CA LEU A 34 -3.99 -1.28 -12.67
C LEU A 34 -2.74 -1.04 -11.80
N PRO A 35 -1.59 -1.76 -11.97
CA PRO A 35 -0.41 -1.47 -11.17
C PRO A 35 0.11 -0.04 -11.35
N TYR A 36 0.03 0.54 -12.55
CA TYR A 36 0.46 1.92 -12.79
C TYR A 36 -0.46 2.94 -12.11
N LEU A 37 -1.75 2.63 -12.02
CA LEU A 37 -2.73 3.46 -11.33
C LEU A 37 -2.60 3.36 -9.80
N MET A 38 -2.21 2.20 -9.27
CA MET A 38 -2.17 1.94 -7.83
C MET A 38 -0.80 2.18 -7.19
N VAL A 39 0.29 1.98 -7.92
CA VAL A 39 1.64 2.19 -7.39
C VAL A 39 2.05 3.65 -7.60
N ALA A 40 2.33 4.34 -6.51
CA ALA A 40 3.01 5.64 -6.54
C ALA A 40 4.54 5.41 -6.62
N PRO A 41 5.34 6.38 -7.09
CA PRO A 41 6.79 6.26 -6.99
C PRO A 41 7.25 6.17 -5.53
N ALA A 42 8.20 5.29 -5.24
CA ALA A 42 8.87 5.25 -3.94
C ALA A 42 9.61 6.57 -3.71
N GLU A 43 9.32 7.22 -2.59
CA GLU A 43 9.96 8.47 -2.24
C GLU A 43 11.27 8.23 -1.49
N GLY A 44 12.29 9.01 -1.84
CA GLY A 44 13.54 9.06 -1.09
C GLY A 44 13.56 10.21 -0.11
N GLY A 45 14.18 10.01 1.05
CA GLY A 45 14.61 11.08 1.95
C GLY A 45 15.21 10.52 3.23
N ARG A 46 15.52 11.41 4.16
CA ARG A 46 15.89 11.05 5.53
C ARG A 46 14.73 11.41 6.46
N ALA A 47 14.59 10.64 7.53
CA ALA A 47 13.68 10.92 8.61
C ALA A 47 14.29 10.49 9.94
N ASP A 48 13.60 10.73 11.05
CA ASP A 48 14.06 10.30 12.36
C ASP A 48 13.84 8.80 12.56
N VAL A 49 12.73 8.26 12.01
CA VAL A 49 12.31 6.87 12.19
C VAL A 49 11.73 6.25 10.91
N ILE A 50 11.92 4.95 10.75
CA ILE A 50 11.21 4.13 9.75
C ILE A 50 9.99 3.46 10.42
N LEU A 51 8.79 3.66 9.88
CA LEU A 51 7.59 2.96 10.29
C LEU A 51 7.44 1.71 9.43
N HIS A 52 7.37 0.55 10.06
CA HIS A 52 7.31 -0.72 9.37
C HIS A 52 6.25 -1.64 9.99
N GLY A 53 5.31 -2.10 9.17
CA GLY A 53 4.37 -3.14 9.56
C GLY A 53 4.80 -4.48 8.98
N ALA A 54 4.30 -5.59 9.53
CA ALA A 54 4.40 -6.85 8.81
C ALA A 54 3.49 -6.79 7.57
N ILE A 55 4.05 -7.06 6.40
CA ILE A 55 3.34 -6.97 5.13
C ILE A 55 3.11 -8.38 4.59
N ASP A 56 4.11 -8.95 3.94
CA ASP A 56 4.04 -10.27 3.33
C ASP A 56 5.45 -10.89 3.29
N PRO A 57 5.61 -12.19 3.62
CA PRO A 57 6.90 -12.86 3.68
C PRO A 57 7.56 -13.11 2.30
N HIS A 58 6.83 -12.96 1.19
CA HIS A 58 7.35 -13.02 -0.17
C HIS A 58 8.02 -11.71 -0.62
N LEU A 59 7.77 -10.62 0.12
CA LEU A 59 8.34 -9.31 -0.17
C LEU A 59 9.69 -9.11 0.51
N LYS A 60 10.52 -8.25 -0.09
CA LYS A 60 11.85 -7.86 0.37
C LYS A 60 11.82 -6.63 1.27
N THR A 61 10.68 -6.39 1.90
CA THR A 61 10.44 -5.17 2.65
C THR A 61 11.29 -5.10 3.92
N ASP A 62 11.49 -6.23 4.61
CA ASP A 62 12.32 -6.29 5.82
C ASP A 62 13.80 -6.03 5.48
N GLU A 63 14.32 -6.65 4.42
CA GLU A 63 15.68 -6.39 3.93
C GLU A 63 15.84 -4.94 3.46
N TYR A 64 14.79 -4.35 2.88
CA TYR A 64 14.79 -2.95 2.48
C TYR A 64 14.83 -2.00 3.69
N VAL A 65 14.06 -2.27 4.73
CA VAL A 65 14.09 -1.49 5.99
C VAL A 65 15.49 -1.56 6.61
N ALA A 66 16.08 -2.76 6.71
CA ALA A 66 17.43 -2.93 7.22
C ALA A 66 18.48 -2.20 6.35
N ARG A 67 18.29 -2.19 5.02
CA ARG A 67 19.13 -1.42 4.08
C ARG A 67 19.02 0.09 4.32
N LEU A 68 17.80 0.63 4.42
CA LEU A 68 17.57 2.05 4.70
C LEU A 68 18.19 2.48 6.04
N PHE A 69 18.10 1.64 7.06
CA PHE A 69 18.74 1.87 8.35
C PHE A 69 20.26 1.96 8.21
N ARG A 70 20.90 0.97 7.55
CA ARG A 70 22.36 0.97 7.30
C ARG A 70 22.84 2.17 6.47
N GLU A 71 22.01 2.65 5.55
CA GLU A 71 22.27 3.85 4.74
C GLU A 71 22.11 5.16 5.55
N GLY A 72 21.74 5.10 6.83
CA GLY A 72 21.51 6.26 7.68
C GLY A 72 20.31 7.10 7.21
N ARG A 73 19.28 6.44 6.68
CA ARG A 73 18.04 7.11 6.25
C ARG A 73 17.10 7.38 7.42
N ALA A 74 17.25 6.64 8.52
CA ALA A 74 16.67 6.93 9.82
C ALA A 74 17.56 6.41 10.95
N GLY A 75 17.37 6.94 12.16
CA GLY A 75 18.10 6.53 13.36
C GLY A 75 17.44 5.41 14.15
N ASP A 76 16.15 5.17 13.91
CA ASP A 76 15.33 4.18 14.60
C ASP A 76 14.34 3.51 13.64
N VAL A 77 13.82 2.35 14.03
CA VAL A 77 12.71 1.65 13.36
C VAL A 77 11.57 1.42 14.36
N LEU A 78 10.35 1.78 13.99
CA LEU A 78 9.13 1.47 14.71
C LEU A 78 8.37 0.37 13.97
N CYS A 79 8.40 -0.83 14.52
CA CYS A 79 7.56 -1.94 14.12
C CYS A 79 6.17 -1.79 14.75
N PHE A 80 5.10 -1.82 13.95
CA PHE A 80 3.74 -1.69 14.48
C PHE A 80 2.77 -2.64 13.80
N SER A 81 1.82 -3.17 14.56
CA SER A 81 0.77 -4.04 14.04
C SER A 81 -0.41 -4.13 15.01
N THR A 82 -1.56 -4.50 14.49
CA THR A 82 -2.67 -5.00 15.30
C THR A 82 -2.44 -6.46 15.70
N GLN A 83 -3.22 -6.95 16.65
CA GLN A 83 -3.23 -8.34 17.06
C GLN A 83 -3.83 -9.23 15.95
N VAL A 84 -3.19 -10.36 15.62
CA VAL A 84 -3.71 -11.34 14.61
C VAL A 84 -4.28 -12.61 15.24
N SER A 85 -3.86 -12.90 16.47
CA SER A 85 -4.30 -14.02 17.29
C SER A 85 -3.97 -13.68 18.74
N TRP A 86 -4.51 -14.39 19.76
CA TRP A 86 -4.20 -14.17 21.20
C TRP A 86 -2.81 -13.58 21.40
N GLU A 87 -2.57 -12.44 22.03
CA GLU A 87 -1.21 -11.89 22.28
C GLU A 87 -0.15 -11.94 21.13
N ALA A 88 -0.54 -12.21 19.89
CA ALA A 88 0.35 -12.41 18.76
C ALA A 88 0.27 -11.20 17.85
N TYR A 89 1.39 -10.47 17.78
CA TYR A 89 1.51 -9.25 17.00
C TYR A 89 2.57 -9.44 15.91
N PRO A 90 2.20 -9.30 14.63
CA PRO A 90 3.16 -9.42 13.54
C PRO A 90 4.39 -8.51 13.67
N ALA A 91 4.24 -7.35 14.32
CA ALA A 91 5.34 -6.44 14.63
C ALA A 91 6.45 -7.10 15.45
N ASP A 92 6.16 -8.06 16.33
CA ASP A 92 7.16 -8.76 17.13
C ASP A 92 8.06 -9.63 16.24
N TYR A 93 7.46 -10.34 15.29
CA TYR A 93 8.20 -11.21 14.36
C TYR A 93 9.11 -10.40 13.45
N VAL A 94 8.60 -9.28 12.93
CA VAL A 94 9.36 -8.37 12.08
C VAL A 94 10.47 -7.68 12.85
N ALA A 95 10.21 -7.22 14.09
CA ALA A 95 11.24 -6.62 14.94
C ALA A 95 12.40 -7.59 15.17
N ARG A 96 12.09 -8.86 15.47
CA ARG A 96 13.11 -9.91 15.60
C ARG A 96 13.88 -10.13 14.30
N HIS A 97 13.19 -10.22 13.16
CA HIS A 97 13.83 -10.41 11.87
C HIS A 97 14.74 -9.23 11.48
N LEU A 98 14.36 -7.99 11.79
CA LEU A 98 15.22 -6.82 11.59
C LEU A 98 16.50 -6.88 12.43
N VAL A 99 16.43 -7.39 13.66
CA VAL A 99 17.61 -7.61 14.49
C VAL A 99 18.51 -8.69 13.88
N GLU A 100 17.93 -9.78 13.36
CA GLU A 100 18.66 -10.83 12.63
C GLU A 100 19.33 -10.28 11.35
N LEU A 101 18.71 -9.30 10.69
CA LEU A 101 19.24 -8.58 9.53
C LEU A 101 20.29 -7.50 9.90
N GLY A 102 20.62 -7.36 11.19
CA GLY A 102 21.69 -6.52 11.70
C GLY A 102 21.28 -5.12 12.14
N VAL A 103 19.99 -4.84 12.32
CA VAL A 103 19.54 -3.60 12.98
C VAL A 103 19.75 -3.75 14.50
N PRO A 104 20.43 -2.82 15.19
CA PRO A 104 20.65 -2.91 16.64
C PRO A 104 19.32 -2.98 17.40
N ALA A 105 19.21 -3.90 18.37
CA ALA A 105 17.95 -4.13 19.10
C ALA A 105 17.47 -2.91 19.89
N ASP A 106 18.37 -2.05 20.36
CA ASP A 106 18.05 -0.78 21.03
C ASP A 106 17.48 0.29 20.09
N ARG A 107 17.53 0.04 18.77
CA ARG A 107 17.01 0.91 17.70
C ARG A 107 15.74 0.37 17.05
N VAL A 108 15.28 -0.81 17.46
CA VAL A 108 14.02 -1.41 17.00
C VAL A 108 12.99 -1.28 18.12
N HIS A 109 11.93 -0.52 17.84
CA HIS A 109 10.84 -0.25 18.77
C HIS A 109 9.59 -0.99 18.31
N VAL A 110 8.78 -1.48 19.23
CA VAL A 110 7.53 -2.17 18.92
C VAL A 110 6.36 -1.40 19.49
N LEU A 111 5.32 -1.21 18.68
CA LEU A 111 4.04 -0.65 19.09
C LEU A 111 2.90 -1.62 18.73
N HIS A 112 2.29 -2.19 19.76
CA HIS A 112 1.08 -3.00 19.64
C HIS A 112 -0.14 -2.09 19.55
N LEU A 113 -0.95 -2.30 18.51
CA LEU A 113 -2.16 -1.53 18.25
C LEU A 113 -3.41 -2.37 18.52
N PRO A 114 -4.52 -1.76 18.98
CA PRO A 114 -5.78 -2.45 19.09
C PRO A 114 -6.33 -2.80 17.70
N ILE A 115 -7.13 -3.87 17.64
CA ILE A 115 -7.92 -4.21 16.45
C ILE A 115 -8.98 -3.13 16.28
N GLU A 116 -8.97 -2.47 15.13
CA GLU A 116 -9.91 -1.41 14.78
C GLU A 116 -10.48 -1.70 13.39
N PRO A 117 -11.67 -1.17 13.04
CA PRO A 117 -12.29 -1.41 11.73
C PRO A 117 -11.43 -0.96 10.54
N CYS A 118 -10.58 0.05 10.73
CA CYS A 118 -9.67 0.54 9.71
C CYS A 118 -8.40 1.16 10.31
N GLY A 119 -7.36 1.28 9.48
CA GLY A 119 -6.07 1.85 9.89
C GLY A 119 -6.13 3.32 10.35
N ALA A 120 -7.20 4.05 9.98
CA ALA A 120 -7.37 5.45 10.36
C ALA A 120 -7.46 5.65 11.89
N TYR A 121 -8.10 4.73 12.61
CA TYR A 121 -8.25 4.78 14.07
C TYR A 121 -6.92 4.68 14.81
N ASN A 122 -5.95 3.99 14.23
CA ASN A 122 -4.64 3.77 14.85
C ASN A 122 -3.62 4.85 14.51
N ALA A 123 -3.87 5.68 13.48
CA ALA A 123 -2.94 6.75 13.11
C ALA A 123 -2.62 7.74 14.26
N PRO A 124 -3.59 8.21 15.08
CA PRO A 124 -3.30 9.05 16.24
C PRO A 124 -2.38 8.36 17.26
N ARG A 125 -2.56 7.06 17.50
CA ARG A 125 -1.73 6.29 18.45
C ARG A 125 -0.28 6.19 17.98
N VAL A 126 -0.09 5.96 16.68
CA VAL A 126 1.26 5.99 16.08
C VAL A 126 1.87 7.38 16.24
N VAL A 127 1.14 8.44 15.90
CA VAL A 127 1.61 9.84 16.04
C VAL A 127 2.01 10.16 17.49
N ASP A 128 1.18 9.78 18.47
CA ASP A 128 1.45 10.04 19.87
C ASP A 128 2.70 9.28 20.35
N TYR A 129 2.89 8.05 19.86
CA TYR A 129 4.12 7.31 20.09
C TYR A 129 5.34 8.04 19.51
N LEU A 130 5.27 8.53 18.27
CA LEU A 130 6.36 9.29 17.64
C LEU A 130 6.71 10.54 18.47
N ARG A 131 5.71 11.27 18.93
CA ARG A 131 5.88 12.46 19.79
C ARG A 131 6.53 12.11 21.13
N SER A 132 6.12 11.00 21.74
CA SER A 132 6.70 10.54 23.02
C SER A 132 8.20 10.22 22.91
N LYS A 133 8.66 9.84 21.71
CA LYS A 133 10.07 9.59 21.38
C LYS A 133 10.80 10.83 20.89
N GLY A 134 10.10 11.93 20.65
CA GLY A 134 10.67 13.17 20.11
C GLY A 134 10.98 13.11 18.62
N TRP A 135 10.53 12.08 17.89
CA TRP A 135 10.71 11.98 16.44
C TRP A 135 9.78 12.96 15.72
N LYS A 136 10.31 13.69 14.75
CA LYS A 136 9.63 14.78 14.04
C LYS A 136 9.32 14.45 12.59
N SER A 137 9.88 13.37 12.06
CA SER A 137 9.72 12.93 10.68
C SER A 137 9.75 11.40 10.60
N ALA A 138 9.04 10.84 9.62
CA ALA A 138 8.96 9.39 9.45
C ALA A 138 9.01 8.93 7.98
N ILE A 139 9.57 7.74 7.74
CA ILE A 139 9.44 7.00 6.48
C ILE A 139 8.49 5.82 6.71
N LEU A 140 7.32 5.83 6.09
CA LEU A 140 6.43 4.66 6.07
C LEU A 140 6.86 3.72 4.95
N ILE A 141 7.16 2.48 5.33
CA ILE A 141 7.40 1.40 4.38
C ILE A 141 6.13 0.58 4.21
N THR A 142 5.75 0.33 2.96
CA THR A 142 4.52 -0.36 2.59
C THR A 142 4.77 -1.25 1.35
N SER A 143 3.77 -2.02 0.92
CA SER A 143 3.83 -2.76 -0.33
C SER A 143 3.68 -1.78 -1.52
N PRO A 144 4.23 -2.11 -2.71
CA PRO A 144 4.09 -1.24 -3.87
C PRO A 144 2.62 -0.96 -4.23
N ASP A 145 1.76 -1.98 -4.17
CA ASP A 145 0.31 -1.94 -4.41
C ASP A 145 -0.46 -1.02 -3.43
N SER A 146 -0.03 -0.91 -2.17
CA SER A 146 -0.61 0.02 -1.20
C SER A 146 -0.01 1.43 -1.25
N SER A 147 1.11 1.65 -1.95
CA SER A 147 1.91 2.88 -1.85
C SER A 147 1.15 4.18 -2.14
N ARG A 148 0.29 4.22 -3.16
CA ARG A 148 -0.51 5.41 -3.47
C ARG A 148 -1.57 5.68 -2.42
N MET A 149 -2.24 4.63 -1.94
CA MET A 149 -3.27 4.75 -0.89
C MET A 149 -2.65 5.21 0.43
N ALA A 150 -1.52 4.59 0.83
CA ALA A 150 -0.77 4.98 2.01
C ALA A 150 -0.28 6.43 1.89
N GLY A 151 0.24 6.81 0.71
CA GLY A 151 0.63 8.18 0.40
C GLY A 151 -0.51 9.19 0.51
N TRP A 152 -1.71 8.85 0.03
CA TRP A 152 -2.84 9.77 0.07
C TRP A 152 -3.47 9.90 1.47
N SER A 153 -3.76 8.77 2.12
CA SER A 153 -4.52 8.73 3.37
C SER A 153 -3.65 9.00 4.60
N THR A 154 -2.51 8.30 4.71
CA THR A 154 -1.63 8.39 5.88
C THR A 154 -0.93 9.73 5.94
N ARG A 155 -0.45 10.27 4.80
CA ARG A 155 0.15 11.61 4.76
C ARG A 155 -0.82 12.67 5.23
N LYS A 156 -2.09 12.64 4.82
CA LYS A 156 -3.10 13.61 5.25
C LYS A 156 -3.28 13.60 6.77
N ARG A 157 -3.21 12.42 7.41
CA ARG A 157 -3.35 12.25 8.86
C ARG A 157 -2.10 12.72 9.61
N PHE A 158 -0.91 12.36 9.11
CA PHE A 158 0.36 12.77 9.68
C PHE A 158 0.63 14.27 9.52
N ALA A 159 0.23 14.87 8.39
CA ALA A 159 0.34 16.30 8.13
C ALA A 159 -0.44 17.14 9.15
N LYS A 160 -1.66 16.71 9.55
CA LYS A 160 -2.43 17.36 10.63
C LYS A 160 -1.70 17.36 11.97
N SER A 161 -0.76 16.43 12.14
CA SER A 161 0.00 16.23 13.37
C SER A 161 1.36 16.90 13.36
N GLY A 162 1.74 17.54 12.24
CA GLY A 162 3.02 18.23 12.07
C GLY A 162 4.22 17.29 11.85
N ILE A 163 3.99 16.01 11.54
CA ILE A 163 5.05 15.03 11.27
C ILE A 163 5.07 14.75 9.76
N PRO A 164 6.10 15.21 9.02
CA PRO A 164 6.25 14.88 7.61
C PRO A 164 6.41 13.37 7.43
N LEU A 165 5.67 12.82 6.46
CA LEU A 165 5.67 11.40 6.15
C LEU A 165 6.12 11.18 4.70
N ILE A 166 7.22 10.44 4.57
CA ILE A 166 7.72 9.90 3.30
C ILE A 166 7.12 8.50 3.15
N VAL A 167 6.61 8.17 1.95
CA VAL A 167 6.11 6.81 1.69
C VAL A 167 7.03 6.12 0.69
N SER A 168 7.52 4.94 1.07
CA SER A 168 8.43 4.14 0.24
C SER A 168 8.08 2.64 0.30
N TYR A 169 8.72 1.88 -0.56
CA TYR A 169 8.61 0.42 -0.68
C TYR A 169 9.91 -0.12 -1.30
N ALA A 170 10.17 -1.42 -1.19
CA ALA A 170 11.38 -2.00 -1.81
C ALA A 170 11.26 -1.95 -3.35
N PRO A 171 12.24 -1.37 -4.07
CA PRO A 171 12.20 -1.35 -5.54
C PRO A 171 12.05 -2.74 -6.18
N GLU A 172 12.67 -3.75 -5.58
CA GLU A 172 12.61 -5.14 -6.00
C GLU A 172 11.18 -5.70 -5.96
N ASP A 173 10.42 -5.35 -4.92
CA ASP A 173 9.01 -5.76 -4.76
C ASP A 173 8.14 -5.17 -5.86
N ARG A 174 8.42 -3.93 -6.28
CA ARG A 174 7.71 -3.30 -7.41
C ARG A 174 8.03 -4.01 -8.73
N GLU A 175 9.29 -4.32 -8.97
CA GLU A 175 9.68 -5.03 -10.18
C GLU A 175 9.01 -6.41 -10.26
N GLU A 176 8.97 -7.12 -9.13
CA GLU A 176 8.29 -8.39 -9.03
C GLU A 176 6.78 -8.22 -9.23
N LEU A 177 6.14 -7.27 -8.54
CA LEU A 177 4.71 -7.00 -8.70
C LEU A 177 4.36 -6.72 -10.17
N PHE A 178 5.14 -5.91 -10.89
CA PHE A 178 4.82 -5.53 -12.28
C PHE A 178 5.08 -6.65 -13.28
N ARG A 179 5.99 -7.58 -12.98
CA ARG A 179 6.38 -8.66 -13.88
C ARG A 179 5.25 -9.68 -14.04
N GLY A 180 4.58 -9.60 -15.19
CA GLY A 180 3.55 -10.55 -15.58
C GLY A 180 2.43 -10.67 -14.55
N TRP A 181 2.08 -9.56 -13.90
CA TRP A 181 1.19 -9.53 -12.74
C TRP A 181 -0.16 -10.21 -13.01
N TRP A 182 -0.69 -10.07 -14.22
CA TRP A 182 -1.92 -10.69 -14.69
C TRP A 182 -1.84 -12.20 -14.92
N ARG A 183 -0.65 -12.81 -14.78
CA ARG A 183 -0.44 -14.25 -14.96
C ARG A 183 -0.38 -15.00 -13.64
N THR A 184 -0.22 -14.28 -12.53
CA THR A 184 0.02 -14.88 -11.23
C THR A 184 -1.12 -14.54 -10.29
N HIS A 185 -1.77 -15.59 -9.78
CA HIS A 185 -2.98 -15.46 -8.96
C HIS A 185 -2.80 -14.52 -7.76
N TRP A 186 -1.75 -14.69 -6.96
CA TRP A 186 -1.54 -13.87 -5.76
C TRP A 186 -1.37 -12.37 -6.08
N LYS A 187 -0.67 -12.01 -7.16
CA LYS A 187 -0.51 -10.61 -7.59
C LYS A 187 -1.83 -9.97 -7.98
N ILE A 188 -2.71 -10.74 -8.64
CA ILE A 188 -4.06 -10.27 -8.97
C ILE A 188 -4.87 -10.09 -7.69
N GLN A 189 -4.79 -11.04 -6.74
CA GLN A 189 -5.49 -10.93 -5.47
C GLN A 189 -5.06 -9.69 -4.70
N ASP A 190 -3.77 -9.43 -4.54
CA ASP A 190 -3.27 -8.26 -3.82
C ASP A 190 -3.73 -6.95 -4.47
N ILE A 191 -3.59 -6.83 -5.79
CA ILE A 191 -4.02 -5.63 -6.52
C ILE A 191 -5.54 -5.41 -6.35
N VAL A 192 -6.34 -6.46 -6.50
CA VAL A 192 -7.80 -6.35 -6.38
C VAL A 192 -8.19 -6.05 -4.93
N ASP A 193 -7.57 -6.70 -3.96
CA ASP A 193 -7.82 -6.47 -2.54
C ASP A 193 -7.50 -5.02 -2.14
N GLN A 194 -6.31 -4.54 -2.48
CA GLN A 194 -5.93 -3.15 -2.21
C GLN A 194 -6.83 -2.14 -2.93
N LEU A 195 -7.29 -2.45 -4.15
CA LEU A 195 -8.23 -1.59 -4.86
C LEU A 195 -9.59 -1.55 -4.16
N MET A 196 -10.07 -2.69 -3.67
CA MET A 196 -11.30 -2.76 -2.89
C MET A 196 -11.16 -1.99 -1.58
N VAL A 197 -10.12 -2.24 -0.80
CA VAL A 197 -9.84 -1.51 0.46
C VAL A 197 -9.80 -0.02 0.20
N PHE A 198 -9.02 0.42 -0.80
CA PHE A 198 -8.93 1.84 -1.15
C PHE A 198 -10.29 2.44 -1.49
N THR A 199 -11.10 1.75 -2.30
CA THR A 199 -12.40 2.23 -2.75
C THR A 199 -13.39 2.30 -1.58
N LEU A 200 -13.47 1.25 -0.77
CA LEU A 200 -14.40 1.17 0.35
C LEU A 200 -14.04 2.20 1.43
N ASP A 201 -12.75 2.41 1.73
CA ASP A 201 -12.31 3.41 2.70
C ASP A 201 -12.64 4.86 2.28
N GLN A 202 -12.82 5.14 0.98
CA GLN A 202 -13.34 6.44 0.52
C GLN A 202 -14.85 6.59 0.78
N VAL A 203 -15.59 5.49 0.67
CA VAL A 203 -17.06 5.48 0.72
C VAL A 203 -17.54 5.52 2.17
N TYR A 204 -16.89 4.77 3.07
CA TYR A 204 -17.29 4.66 4.46
C TYR A 204 -16.70 5.77 5.32
N ALA A 205 -17.57 6.52 6.01
CA ALA A 205 -17.18 7.68 6.79
C ALA A 205 -16.27 7.34 7.98
N GLU A 206 -16.41 6.14 8.55
CA GLU A 206 -15.54 5.62 9.62
C GLU A 206 -14.07 5.49 9.19
N CYS A 207 -13.78 5.40 7.89
CA CYS A 207 -12.42 5.23 7.36
C CYS A 207 -11.77 6.50 6.82
N ARG A 208 -12.46 7.65 6.84
CA ARG A 208 -11.97 8.93 6.28
C ARG A 208 -11.26 9.80 7.33
#